data_AF-Q5EE10-F1
#
_entry.id   AF-Q5EE10-F1
#
_cell.length_a   1.000
_cell.length_b   1.000
_cell.length_c   1.000
_cell.angle_alpha   90.00
_cell.angle_beta   90.00
_cell.angle_gamma   90.00
#
_symmetry.space_group_name_H-M   'P 1'
#
loop_
_entity.id
_entity.type
_entity.pdbx_description
1 polymer ?
#
loop_
_entity_poly.entity_id
_entity_poly.type
_entity_poly.pdbx_seq_one_letter_code
_entity_poly.pdbx_strand_id
1 'polypeptide(L)' 'VLIHNGKPVCESVIALQYIDEVWTNKPLLPSDPYLRSQARFWADFVDKKIYDFGRKTWTTKGDEQEAAKKEFIDC' A
#
# COMPACT_ATOMS: atom_id res chain seq x y z
N VAL A 1 7.37 10.32 3.39
CA VAL A 1 6.96 11.60 2.77
C VAL A 1 7.80 11.82 1.52
N LEU A 2 7.17 12.11 0.38
CA LEU A 2 7.82 12.50 -0.86
C LEU A 2 7.93 14.03 -0.89
N ILE A 3 9.06 14.61 -1.30
CA ILE A 3 9.22 16.06 -1.44
C ILE A 3 9.57 16.37 -2.89
N HIS A 4 8.70 17.11 -3.58
CA HIS A 4 8.93 17.54 -4.96
C HIS A 4 8.80 19.08 -5.04
N ASN A 5 9.86 19.75 -5.50
CA ASN A 5 9.94 21.22 -5.59
C ASN A 5 9.59 21.93 -4.27
N GLY A 6 10.10 21.41 -3.15
CA GLY A 6 9.86 21.94 -1.81
C GLY A 6 8.45 21.69 -1.26
N LYS A 7 7.58 20.99 -2.00
CA LYS A 7 6.22 20.66 -1.58
C LYS A 7 6.17 19.21 -1.06
N PRO A 8 5.74 18.96 0.18
CA PRO A 8 5.61 17.62 0.72
C PRO A 8 4.31 16.94 0.23
N VAL A 9 4.41 15.65 -0.06
CA VAL A 9 3.30 14.72 -0.34
C VAL A 9 3.40 13.57 0.66
N CYS A 10 2.38 13.46 1.51
CA CYS A 10 2.26 12.45 2.57
C CYS A 10 1.38 11.29 2.12
N GLU A 11 1.40 10.20 2.90
CA GLU A 11 0.81 8.89 2.58
C GLU A 11 1.43 8.19 1.37
N SER A 12 1.71 6.89 1.53
CA SER A 12 2.38 6.06 0.52
C SER A 12 1.57 5.99 -0.78
N VAL A 13 0.28 5.68 -0.68
CA VAL A 13 -0.63 5.53 -1.81
C VAL A 13 -0.88 6.85 -2.53
N ILE A 14 -0.93 7.97 -1.80
CA ILE A 14 -1.07 9.31 -2.40
C ILE A 14 0.23 9.70 -3.12
N ALA A 15 1.40 9.43 -2.53
CA ALA A 15 2.68 9.68 -3.18
C ALA A 15 2.83 8.89 -4.49
N LEU A 16 2.36 7.63 -4.54
CA LEU A 16 2.37 6.83 -5.77
C LEU A 16 1.46 7.43 -6.85
N GLN A 17 0.26 7.88 -6.50
CA GLN A 17 -0.64 8.55 -7.45
C GLN A 17 -0.03 9.86 -7.97
N TYR A 18 0.58 10.66 -7.09
CA TYR A 18 1.27 11.88 -7.47
C TYR A 18 2.42 11.59 -8.46
N ILE A 19 3.20 10.54 -8.22
CA ILE A 19 4.30 10.15 -9.12
C ILE A 19 3.75 9.76 -10.50
N ASP A 20 2.67 8.97 -10.54
CA ASP A 20 2.04 8.52 -11.78
C ASP A 20 1.51 9.69 -12.63
N GLU A 21 0.96 10.72 -11.98
CA GLU A 21 0.42 11.91 -12.64
C GLU A 21 1.52 12.89 -13.11
N VAL A 22 2.63 12.98 -12.38
CA VAL A 22 3.72 13.93 -12.69
C VAL A 22 4.70 13.38 -13.73
N TRP A 23 5.04 12.09 -13.66
CA TRP A 23 6.02 11.45 -14.56
C TRP A 23 5.35 10.46 -15.52
N THR A 24 4.71 11.00 -16.55
CA THR A 24 3.88 10.24 -17.50
C THR A 24 4.66 9.37 -18.49
N ASN A 25 5.99 9.49 -18.56
CA ASN A 25 6.82 8.71 -19.46
C ASN A 25 6.94 7.23 -19.07
N LYS A 26 6.66 6.89 -17.81
CA LYS A 26 6.68 5.52 -17.28
C LYS A 26 5.54 5.35 -16.27
N PRO A 27 4.30 5.15 -16.74
CA PRO A 27 3.15 5.06 -15.86
C PRO A 27 3.28 3.86 -14.92
N LEU A 28 2.98 4.10 -13.65
CA LEU A 28 2.89 3.10 -12.60
C LEU A 28 1.53 2.39 -12.63
N LEU A 29 0.47 3.12 -12.97
CA LEU A 29 -0.88 2.59 -13.04
C LEU A 29 -1.29 2.28 -14.49
N PRO A 30 -2.18 1.29 -14.70
CA PRO A 30 -2.78 1.05 -16.00
C PRO A 30 -3.56 2.28 -16.51
N SER A 31 -3.54 2.50 -17.83
CA SER A 31 -4.36 3.55 -18.46
C SER A 31 -5.85 3.19 -18.50
N ASP A 32 -6.17 1.90 -18.60
CA ASP A 32 -7.55 1.42 -18.57
C ASP A 32 -8.22 1.75 -17.22
N PRO A 33 -9.41 2.40 -17.21
CA PRO A 33 -10.05 2.83 -15.97
C PRO A 33 -10.37 1.70 -14.99
N TYR A 34 -10.77 0.53 -15.50
CA TYR A 34 -11.14 -0.61 -14.67
C TYR A 34 -9.90 -1.27 -14.06
N LEU A 35 -8.85 -1.50 -14.86
CA LEU A 35 -7.59 -2.02 -14.33
C LEU A 35 -6.95 -1.06 -13.33
N ARG A 36 -7.06 0.26 -13.57
CA ARG A 36 -6.60 1.28 -12.63
C ARG A 36 -7.38 1.29 -11.33
N SER A 37 -8.71 1.11 -11.37
CA SER A 37 -9.50 1.01 -10.13
C SER A 37 -9.15 -0.24 -9.34
N GLN A 38 -8.91 -1.37 -10.02
CA GLN A 38 -8.44 -2.61 -9.38
C GLN A 38 -7.07 -2.43 -8.72
N ALA A 39 -6.12 -1.79 -9.40
CA ALA A 39 -4.79 -1.50 -8.84
C ALA A 39 -4.89 -0.61 -7.58
N ARG A 40 -5.74 0.43 -7.62
CA ARG A 40 -5.98 1.32 -6.47
C ARG A 40 -6.66 0.60 -5.31
N PHE A 41 -7.62 -0.29 -5.59
CA PHE A 41 -8.26 -1.12 -4.58
C PHE A 41 -7.24 -2.00 -3.85
N TRP A 42 -6.38 -2.71 -4.59
CA TRP A 42 -5.37 -3.57 -4.00
C TRP A 42 -4.32 -2.79 -3.20
N ALA A 43 -3.93 -1.60 -3.65
CA ALA A 43 -3.04 -0.72 -2.88
C ALA A 43 -3.65 -0.34 -1.52
N ASP A 44 -4.93 0.05 -1.50
CA ASP A 44 -5.66 0.38 -0.27
C ASP A 44 -5.87 -0.85 0.64
N PHE A 45 -6.16 -2.01 0.05
CA PHE A 45 -6.30 -3.27 0.80
C PHE A 45 -4.99 -3.66 1.48
N VAL A 46 -3.86 -3.56 0.78
CA VAL A 46 -2.54 -3.86 1.35
C VAL A 46 -2.23 -2.92 2.51
N ASP A 47 -2.47 -1.63 2.34
CA ASP A 47 -2.21 -0.61 3.38
C ASP A 47 -3.07 -0.83 4.63
N LYS A 48 -4.35 -1.20 4.46
CA LYS A 48 -5.31 -1.36 5.57
C LYS A 48 -5.33 -2.73 6.22
N LYS A 49 -4.96 -3.79 5.51
CA LYS A 49 -5.10 -5.17 5.99
C LYS A 49 -3.74 -5.81 6.16
N ILE A 50 -2.98 -5.91 5.08
CA ILE A 50 -1.70 -6.64 5.04
C ILE A 50 -0.67 -5.98 5.94
N TYR A 51 -0.59 -4.65 5.95
CA TYR A 51 0.36 -3.93 6.80
C TYR A 51 0.14 -4.22 8.28
N ASP A 52 -1.11 -4.18 8.75
CA ASP A 52 -1.43 -4.41 10.16
C ASP A 52 -1.11 -5.84 10.60
N PHE A 53 -1.47 -6.84 9.78
CA PHE A 53 -1.16 -8.24 10.06
C PHE A 53 0.34 -8.52 10.02
N GLY A 54 1.04 -7.98 9.01
CA GLY A 54 2.49 -8.10 8.89
C GLY A 54 3.20 -7.46 10.08
N ARG A 55 2.75 -6.27 10.50
CA ARG A 55 3.27 -5.57 11.67
C ARG A 55 3.05 -6.39 12.94
N LYS A 56 1.83 -6.89 13.18
CA LYS A 56 1.54 -7.74 14.35
C LYS A 56 2.45 -8.97 14.36
N THR A 57 2.53 -9.69 13.24
CA THR A 57 3.39 -10.88 13.09
C THR A 57 4.85 -10.60 13.43
N TRP A 58 5.37 -9.43 13.07
CA TRP A 58 6.76 -9.05 13.37
C TRP A 58 6.98 -8.54 14.80
N THR A 59 5.95 -7.94 15.42
CA THR A 59 6.09 -7.19 16.69
C THR A 59 5.60 -7.97 17.91
N THR A 60 4.72 -8.96 17.76
CA THR A 60 4.21 -9.80 18.85
C THR A 60 5.04 -11.07 19.03
N LYS A 61 4.81 -11.79 20.14
CA LYS A 61 5.49 -13.06 20.48
C LYS A 61 4.50 -14.05 21.09
N GLY A 62 4.85 -15.34 21.08
CA GLY A 62 4.04 -16.39 21.68
C GLY A 62 2.70 -16.58 20.97
N ASP A 63 1.65 -16.88 21.72
CA ASP A 63 0.33 -17.22 21.17
C ASP A 63 -0.27 -16.10 20.30
N GLU A 64 0.00 -14.83 20.64
CA GLU A 64 -0.44 -13.68 19.83
C GLU A 64 0.23 -13.63 18.46
N GLN A 65 1.49 -14.08 18.35
CA GLN A 65 2.20 -14.14 17.08
C GLN A 65 1.68 -15.29 16.21
N GLU A 66 1.41 -16.46 16.79
CA GLU A 66 0.84 -17.59 16.06
C GLU A 66 -0.58 -17.30 15.58
N ALA A 67 -1.39 -16.61 16.39
CA ALA A 67 -2.71 -16.12 15.96
C ALA A 67 -2.59 -15.12 14.79
N ALA A 68 -1.68 -14.14 14.89
CA ALA A 68 -1.46 -13.16 13.82
C ALA A 68 -0.98 -13.80 12.51
N LYS A 69 -0.11 -14.82 12.56
CA LYS A 69 0.31 -15.59 11.36
C LYS A 69 -0.87 -16.30 10.72
N LYS A 70 -1.73 -16.92 11.53
CA LYS A 70 -2.92 -17.62 11.02
C LYS A 70 -3.89 -16.65 10.35
N GLU A 71 -4.20 -15.54 11.02
CA GLU A 71 -5.05 -14.48 10.46
C GLU A 71 -4.46 -13.91 9.16
N PHE A 72 -3.14 -13.79 9.05
CA PHE A 72 -2.47 -13.31 7.84
C PHE A 72 -2.59 -14.29 6.66
N ILE A 73 -2.50 -15.60 6.92
CA ILE A 73 -2.60 -16.65 5.89
C ILE A 73 -4.04 -16.82 5.41
N ASP A 74 -5.02 -16.65 6.29
CA ASP A 74 -6.44 -16.82 6.00
C ASP A 74 -7.08 -15.57 5.31
N CYS A 75 -6.29 -14.52 5.06
CA CYS A 75 -6.72 -13.23 4.53
C CYS A 75 -6.77 -13.15 3.00
#